data_AF-A0A7X9AC51-F1
#
_entry.id   AF-A0A7X9AC51-F1
#
_cell.length_a   1.000
_cell.length_b   1.000
_cell.length_c   1.000
_cell.angle_alpha   90.00
_cell.angle_beta   90.00
_cell.angle_gamma   90.00
#
_symmetry.space_group_name_H-M   'P 1'
#
loop_
_entity.id
_entity.type
_entity.pdbx_description
1 polymer ?
#
loop_
_entity_poly.entity_id
_entity_poly.type
_entity_poly.pdbx_seq_one_letter_code
_entity_poly.pdbx_strand_id
1 'polypeptide(L)'
;MKFFSSSISHHSPLPRKQCFTLIELLVVIAIIAILAAMLLPALQTAMEQARLVKCLGNMKQLGIAVLQYTDASNDYLPMSNANGQGMASWKLQIQPFL
;
A
#
# COMPACT_ATOMS: atom_id res chain seq x y z
N MET A 1 -39.26 31.72 -66.07
CA MET A 1 -40.02 30.98 -65.04
C MET A 1 -39.18 29.78 -64.60
N LYS A 2 -39.10 29.52 -63.28
CA LYS A 2 -38.42 28.39 -62.59
C LYS A 2 -36.91 28.59 -62.38
N PHE A 3 -36.31 28.48 -61.19
CA PHE A 3 -36.76 28.25 -59.81
C PHE A 3 -35.72 28.93 -58.89
N PHE A 4 -36.19 29.65 -57.87
CA PHE A 4 -35.37 30.20 -56.79
C PHE A 4 -34.85 29.03 -55.94
N SER A 5 -33.53 28.86 -55.87
CA SER A 5 -32.89 27.92 -54.96
C SER A 5 -32.91 28.52 -53.55
N SER A 6 -33.77 28.02 -52.67
CA SER A 6 -33.78 28.35 -51.24
C SER A 6 -32.78 27.44 -50.51
N SER A 7 -31.65 28.01 -50.11
CA SER A 7 -30.69 27.39 -49.20
C SER A 7 -31.26 27.40 -47.77
N ILE A 8 -31.56 26.23 -47.22
CA ILE A 8 -31.99 26.04 -45.83
C ILE A 8 -30.73 25.97 -44.94
N SER A 9 -30.58 26.94 -44.04
CA SER A 9 -29.50 27.00 -43.05
C SER A 9 -29.87 26.15 -41.84
N HIS A 10 -29.20 25.02 -41.69
CA HIS A 10 -29.37 24.08 -40.58
C HIS A 10 -28.59 24.59 -39.34
N HIS A 11 -29.24 25.33 -38.45
CA HIS A 11 -28.63 25.73 -37.16
C HIS A 11 -28.69 24.55 -36.17
N SER A 12 -27.58 23.84 -36.02
CA SER A 12 -27.39 22.85 -34.95
C SER A 12 -27.39 23.55 -33.58
N PRO A 13 -28.21 23.15 -32.60
CA PRO A 13 -28.17 23.75 -31.27
C PRO A 13 -26.85 23.40 -30.58
N LEU A 14 -26.12 24.42 -30.10
CA LEU A 14 -24.86 24.25 -29.38
C LEU A 14 -25.13 23.54 -28.04
N PRO A 15 -24.25 22.60 -27.60
CA PRO A 15 -24.41 21.89 -26.34
C PRO A 15 -24.36 22.87 -25.16
N ARG A 16 -25.39 22.86 -24.30
CA ARG A 16 -25.40 23.65 -23.05
C ARG A 16 -24.27 23.15 -22.15
N LYS A 17 -23.37 24.06 -21.75
CA LYS A 17 -22.41 23.79 -20.68
C LYS A 17 -23.19 23.65 -19.37
N GLN A 18 -23.10 22.48 -18.73
CA GLN A 18 -23.59 22.28 -17.37
C GLN A 18 -22.64 22.98 -16.41
N CYS A 19 -23.08 24.07 -15.79
CA CYS A 19 -22.35 24.69 -14.70
C CYS A 19 -22.64 23.89 -13.42
N PHE A 20 -21.60 23.27 -12.85
CA PHE A 20 -21.69 22.62 -11.55
C PHE A 20 -22.03 23.67 -10.50
N THR A 21 -23.02 23.39 -9.66
CA THR A 21 -23.35 24.29 -8.56
C THR A 21 -22.31 24.10 -7.45
N LEU A 22 -21.88 25.18 -6.80
CA LEU A 22 -20.94 25.11 -5.66
C LEU A 22 -21.45 24.18 -4.54
N ILE A 23 -22.77 24.09 -4.38
CA ILE A 23 -23.41 23.24 -3.38
C ILE A 23 -23.28 21.74 -3.68
N GLU A 24 -23.36 21.33 -4.95
CA GLU A 24 -23.14 19.93 -5.35
C GLU A 24 -21.72 19.47 -5.04
N LEU A 25 -20.71 20.34 -5.21
CA LEU A 25 -19.33 20.01 -4.88
C LEU A 25 -19.10 20.02 -3.36
N LEU A 26 -19.72 20.97 -2.65
CA LEU A 26 -19.57 21.13 -1.21
C LEU A 26 -20.18 19.95 -0.43
N VAL A 27 -21.33 19.43 -0.83
CA VAL A 27 -21.94 18.27 -0.15
C VAL A 27 -21.10 17.00 -0.31
N VAL A 28 -20.46 16.82 -1.47
CA VAL A 28 -19.63 15.63 -1.75
C VAL A 28 -18.39 15.63 -0.85
N ILE A 29 -17.67 16.73 -0.76
CA ILE A 29 -16.49 16.81 0.12
C ILE A 29 -16.89 16.66 1.60
N ALA A 30 -18.07 17.15 1.98
CA ALA A 30 -18.58 16.99 3.35
C ALA A 30 -18.82 15.52 3.70
N ILE A 31 -19.43 14.76 2.80
CA ILE A 31 -19.66 13.32 3.00
C ILE A 31 -18.32 12.56 3.04
N ILE A 32 -17.39 12.85 2.13
CA ILE A 32 -16.05 12.23 2.13
C ILE A 32 -15.32 12.51 3.45
N ALA A 33 -15.41 13.73 3.99
CA ALA A 33 -14.78 14.08 5.26
C ALA A 33 -15.34 13.28 6.45
N ILE A 34 -16.67 13.10 6.52
CA ILE A 34 -17.31 12.28 7.57
C ILE A 34 -16.86 10.83 7.48
N LEU A 35 -16.85 10.25 6.27
CA LEU A 35 -16.41 8.87 6.06
C LEU A 35 -14.91 8.71 6.39
N ALA A 36 -14.06 9.63 5.96
CA ALA A 36 -12.63 9.60 6.24
C ALA A 36 -12.32 9.75 7.73
N ALA A 37 -13.08 10.57 8.47
CA ALA A 37 -12.92 10.75 9.91
C ALA A 37 -13.16 9.44 10.69
N MET A 38 -14.10 8.60 10.23
CA MET A 38 -14.33 7.27 10.82
C MET A 38 -13.24 6.26 10.44
N LEU A 39 -12.62 6.42 9.25
CA LEU A 39 -11.61 5.50 8.73
C LEU A 39 -10.21 5.74 9.31
N LEU A 40 -9.84 6.99 9.61
CA LEU A 40 -8.50 7.34 10.08
C LEU A 40 -8.04 6.60 11.36
N PRO A 41 -8.83 6.52 12.44
CA PRO A 41 -8.43 5.76 13.63
C PRO A 41 -8.37 4.25 13.38
N ALA A 42 -9.26 3.72 12.54
CA ALA A 42 -9.24 2.31 12.14
C ALA A 42 -7.97 1.97 11.30
N LEU A 43 -7.53 2.88 10.44
CA LEU A 43 -6.32 2.70 9.64
C LEU A 43 -5.05 2.70 10.51
N GLN A 44 -4.99 3.58 11.52
CA GLN A 44 -3.85 3.63 12.45
C GLN A 44 -3.69 2.32 13.24
N THR A 45 -4.79 1.79 13.77
CA THR A 45 -4.78 0.49 14.46
C THR A 45 -4.42 -0.66 13.54
N ALA A 46 -4.93 -0.68 12.30
CA ALA A 46 -4.58 -1.69 11.30
C ALA A 46 -3.08 -1.66 10.92
N MET A 47 -2.48 -0.47 10.77
CA MET A 47 -1.05 -0.33 10.49
C MET A 47 -0.19 -0.86 11.63
N GLU A 48 -0.59 -0.62 12.88
CA GLU A 48 0.14 -1.13 14.04
C GLU A 48 0.07 -2.66 14.12
N GLN A 49 -1.12 -3.24 13.89
CA GLN A 49 -1.26 -4.69 13.77
C GLN A 49 -0.42 -5.25 12.61
N ALA A 50 -0.37 -4.58 11.46
CA ALA A 50 0.47 -5.00 10.34
C ALA A 50 1.97 -4.98 10.68
N ARG A 51 2.43 -3.99 11.47
CA ARG A 51 3.81 -3.94 11.98
C ARG A 51 4.10 -5.10 12.93
N LEU A 52 3.17 -5.40 13.83
CA LEU A 52 3.29 -6.54 14.74
C LEU A 52 3.36 -7.86 13.97
N VAL A 53 2.46 -8.09 13.02
CA VAL A 53 2.45 -9.29 12.17
C VAL A 53 3.76 -9.41 11.38
N LYS A 54 4.26 -8.30 10.82
CA LYS A 54 5.55 -8.29 10.12
C LYS A 54 6.70 -8.66 11.05
N CYS A 55 6.74 -8.07 12.26
CA CYS A 55 7.76 -8.38 13.26
C CYS A 55 7.72 -9.86 13.67
N LEU A 56 6.53 -10.39 13.96
CA LEU A 56 6.32 -11.80 14.28
C LEU A 56 6.74 -12.71 13.13
N GLY A 57 6.44 -12.34 11.87
CA GLY A 57 6.90 -13.04 10.68
C GLY A 57 8.42 -13.10 10.59
N ASN A 58 9.10 -11.97 10.79
CA ASN A 58 10.56 -11.90 10.81
C ASN A 58 11.15 -12.76 11.94
N MET A 59 10.59 -12.70 13.15
CA MET A 59 11.05 -13.51 14.28
C MET A 59 10.87 -15.01 14.03
N LYS A 60 9.75 -15.40 13.42
CA LYS A 60 9.51 -16.79 13.01
C LYS A 60 10.53 -17.25 11.96
N GLN A 61 10.82 -16.42 10.95
CA GLN A 61 11.83 -16.73 9.93
C GLN A 61 13.22 -16.90 10.54
N LEU A 62 13.62 -16.00 11.44
CA LEU A 62 14.88 -16.13 12.17
C LEU A 62 14.93 -17.38 13.05
N GLY A 63 13.85 -17.70 13.77
CA GLY A 63 13.79 -18.92 14.58
C GLY A 63 13.92 -20.19 13.76
N ILE A 64 13.28 -20.24 12.58
CA ILE A 64 13.43 -21.37 11.64
C ILE A 64 14.88 -21.44 11.12
N ALA A 65 15.47 -20.31 10.73
CA ALA A 65 16.85 -20.27 10.25
C ALA A 65 17.85 -20.78 11.30
N VAL A 66 17.64 -20.43 12.58
CA VAL A 66 18.46 -20.93 13.69
C VAL A 66 18.28 -22.44 13.87
N LEU A 67 17.04 -22.95 13.83
CA LEU A 67 16.78 -24.39 13.95
C LEU A 67 17.42 -25.19 12.80
N GLN A 68 17.39 -24.66 11.59
CA GLN A 68 18.05 -25.29 10.43
C GLN A 68 19.58 -25.25 10.57
N TYR A 69 20.13 -24.16 11.10
CA TYR A 69 21.56 -24.07 11.38
C TYR A 69 21.99 -25.09 12.45
N THR A 70 21.22 -25.24 13.54
CA THR A 70 21.56 -26.20 14.62
C THR A 70 21.57 -27.63 14.11
N ASP A 71 20.59 -28.00 13.28
CA ASP A 71 20.52 -29.33 12.67
C ASP A 71 21.74 -29.59 11.76
N ALA A 72 22.16 -28.59 10.99
CA ALA A 72 23.34 -28.69 10.12
C ALA A 72 24.69 -28.66 10.87
N SER A 73 24.72 -28.16 12.11
CA SER A 73 25.96 -27.87 12.86
C SER A 73 26.17 -28.77 14.07
N ASN A 74 25.63 -30.00 14.10
CA ASN A 74 25.71 -30.92 15.24
C ASN A 74 25.18 -30.30 16.55
N ASP A 75 23.99 -29.69 16.50
CA ASP A 75 23.30 -29.07 17.65
C ASP A 75 24.01 -27.84 18.27
N TYR A 76 25.05 -27.31 17.61
CA TYR A 76 25.67 -26.06 18.03
C TYR A 76 24.82 -24.84 17.62
N LEU A 77 24.65 -23.89 18.55
CA LEU A 77 24.00 -22.60 18.30
C LEU A 77 24.92 -21.64 17.53
N PRO A 78 24.37 -20.71 16.73
CA PRO A 78 25.17 -19.70 16.04
C PRO A 78 25.84 -18.80 17.09
N MET A 79 27.14 -18.61 16.93
CA MET A 79 27.98 -17.84 17.84
C MET A 79 28.23 -16.45 17.27
N SER A 80 28.24 -15.43 18.11
CA SER A 80 28.68 -14.10 17.72
C SER A 80 29.97 -13.76 18.46
N ASN A 81 30.95 -13.20 17.75
CA ASN A 81 32.08 -12.56 18.39
C ASN A 81 31.68 -11.20 19.01
N ALA A 82 32.50 -10.69 19.92
CA ALA A 82 32.21 -9.48 20.71
C ALA A 82 32.02 -8.21 19.88
N ASN A 83 32.56 -8.17 18.67
CA ASN A 83 32.46 -7.07 17.71
C ASN A 83 31.39 -7.30 16.63
N GLY A 84 30.74 -8.46 16.57
CA GLY A 84 29.66 -8.79 15.62
C GLY A 84 30.10 -8.83 14.15
N GLN A 85 31.40 -8.92 13.87
CA GLN A 85 32.00 -8.70 12.55
C GLN A 85 32.76 -9.93 12.05
N GLY A 86 32.82 -10.12 10.72
CA GLY A 86 33.56 -11.22 10.11
C GLY A 86 32.87 -12.58 10.22
N MET A 87 33.54 -13.64 9.79
CA MET A 87 32.93 -14.98 9.57
C MET A 87 32.32 -15.64 10.81
N ALA A 88 32.68 -15.19 12.01
CA ALA A 88 32.09 -15.63 13.28
C ALA A 88 30.91 -14.75 13.74
N SER A 89 30.32 -13.94 12.85
CA SER A 89 29.09 -13.21 13.13
C SER A 89 27.90 -14.16 12.96
N TRP A 90 27.04 -14.26 13.98
CA TRP A 90 25.88 -15.15 13.98
C TRP A 90 25.01 -14.95 12.72
N LYS A 91 24.87 -13.70 12.24
CA LYS A 91 24.12 -13.36 11.02
C LYS A 91 24.69 -14.06 9.78
N LEU A 92 26.00 -14.10 9.63
CA LEU A 92 26.64 -14.75 8.49
C LEU A 92 26.53 -16.27 8.55
N GLN A 93 26.49 -16.82 9.77
CA GLN A 93 26.30 -18.26 10.00
C GLN A 93 24.89 -18.73 9.63
N ILE A 94 23.86 -17.94 9.93
CA ILE A 94 22.47 -18.28 9.60
C ILE A 94 22.02 -17.77 8.22
N GLN A 95 22.81 -16.93 7.55
CA GLN A 95 22.50 -16.36 6.23
C GLN A 95 22.07 -17.40 5.17
N PRO A 96 22.65 -18.61 5.07
CA PRO A 96 22.18 -19.60 4.09
C PRO A 96 20.80 -20.20 4.42
N PHE A 97 20.25 -19.94 5.62
CA PHE A 97 18.97 -20.47 6.10
C PHE A 97 17.88 -19.39 6.27
N LEU A 98 18.19 -18.15 5.88
CA LEU A 98 17.31 -16.97 5.91
C LEU A 98 16.63 -16.74 4.56
#